data_AF-A0A517MSA9-F1
#
_entry.id   AF-A0A517MSA9-F1
#
_cell.length_a   1.000
_cell.length_b   1.000
_cell.length_c   1.000
_cell.angle_alpha   90.00
_cell.angle_beta   90.00
_cell.angle_gamma   90.00
#
_symmetry.space_group_name_H-M   'P 1'
#
loop_
_entity.id
_entity.type
_entity.pdbx_description
1 polymer ?
#
loop_
_entity_poly.entity_id
_entity_poly.type
_entity_poly.pdbx_seq_one_letter_code
_entity_poly.pdbx_strand_id
1 'polypeptide(L)'
;MRPLDQLEQTIAERKQAGDADSSYTAKLLAAGVAKIGSKITEEAAEVVEAADEAGEAGRQHTIAEAGDVIYHLMVLLAHREITLEEVEAEIARRFGMSGLEEKASRDGGN
;
A
#
# COMPACT_ATOMS: atom_id res chain seq x y z
N MET A 1 2.11 1.37 -19.62
CA MET A 1 1.69 0.76 -18.34
C MET A 1 2.18 1.66 -17.22
N ARG A 2 1.35 1.97 -16.21
CA ARG A 2 1.78 2.83 -15.10
C ARG A 2 2.72 2.03 -14.17
N PRO A 3 3.59 2.70 -13.38
CA PRO A 3 4.47 2.00 -12.44
C PRO A 3 3.74 1.08 -11.45
N LEU A 4 2.54 1.45 -11.00
CA LEU A 4 1.76 0.61 -10.07
C LEU A 4 1.27 -0.67 -10.75
N ASP A 5 0.77 -0.59 -11.99
CA ASP A 5 0.35 -1.78 -12.74
C ASP A 5 1.55 -2.73 -12.98
N GLN A 6 2.74 -2.18 -13.27
CA GLN A 6 3.99 -2.94 -13.38
C GLN A 6 4.39 -3.62 -12.07
N LEU A 7 4.21 -2.92 -10.94
CA LEU A 7 4.52 -3.45 -9.63
C LEU A 7 3.57 -4.60 -9.26
N GLU A 8 2.27 -4.45 -9.50
CA GLU A 8 1.28 -5.52 -9.29
C GLU A 8 1.65 -6.78 -10.09
N GLN A 9 1.96 -6.62 -11.38
CA GLN A 9 2.37 -7.73 -12.24
C GLN A 9 3.63 -8.42 -11.70
N THR A 10 4.65 -7.64 -11.33
CA THR A 10 5.92 -8.16 -10.80
C THR A 10 5.70 -8.94 -9.50
N ILE A 11 4.84 -8.45 -8.60
CA ILE A 11 4.51 -9.14 -7.36
C ILE A 11 3.76 -10.44 -7.65
N ALA A 12 2.82 -10.44 -8.60
CA ALA A 12 2.08 -11.64 -9.00
C ALA A 12 3.00 -12.71 -9.61
N GLU A 13 3.94 -12.33 -10.47
CA GLU A 13 4.96 -13.23 -11.03
C GLU A 13 5.83 -13.86 -9.93
N ARG A 14 6.28 -13.07 -8.95
CA ARG A 14 7.05 -13.56 -7.80
C ARG A 14 6.23 -14.49 -6.90
N LYS A 15 4.94 -14.21 -6.72
CA LYS A 15 4.02 -15.09 -5.99
C LYS A 15 3.88 -16.46 -6.69
N GLN A 16 3.72 -16.45 -8.01
CA GLN A 16 3.54 -17.66 -8.82
C GLN A 16 4.80 -18.53 -8.90
N ALA A 17 5.99 -17.90 -8.90
CA ALA A 17 7.26 -18.63 -8.92
C ALA A 17 7.42 -19.56 -7.70
N GLY A 18 6.77 -19.27 -6.56
CA GLY A 18 6.69 -20.15 -5.40
C GLY A 18 8.01 -20.40 -4.64
N ASP A 19 9.13 -19.88 -5.13
CA ASP A 19 10.43 -19.94 -4.49
C ASP A 19 10.63 -18.73 -3.56
N ALA A 20 10.52 -18.97 -2.26
CA ALA A 20 10.67 -17.94 -1.24
C ALA A 20 12.06 -17.27 -1.27
N ASP A 21 13.11 -17.95 -1.73
CA ASP A 21 14.46 -17.39 -1.73
C ASP A 21 14.82 -16.60 -3.00
N SER A 22 13.97 -16.68 -4.02
CA SER A 22 14.18 -16.02 -5.32
C SER A 22 14.19 -14.50 -5.26
N SER A 23 13.50 -13.89 -4.29
CA SER A 23 13.40 -12.44 -4.18
C SER A 23 12.91 -11.99 -2.81
N TYR A 24 13.15 -10.71 -2.45
CA TYR A 24 12.63 -10.11 -1.23
C TYR A 24 11.10 -10.18 -1.13
N THR A 25 10.38 -9.92 -2.23
CA THR A 25 8.92 -10.05 -2.28
C THR A 25 8.47 -11.48 -2.00
N ALA A 26 9.13 -12.49 -2.57
CA ALA A 26 8.78 -13.88 -2.32
C ALA A 26 8.98 -14.25 -0.84
N LYS A 27 10.03 -13.74 -0.19
CA LYS A 27 10.24 -13.90 1.27
C LYS A 27 9.11 -13.29 2.08
N LEU A 28 8.67 -12.09 1.74
CA LEU A 28 7.56 -11.43 2.42
C LEU A 28 6.25 -12.20 2.26
N LEU A 29 5.95 -12.63 1.02
CA LEU A 29 4.74 -13.41 0.72
C LEU A 29 4.72 -14.74 1.48
N ALA A 30 5.87 -15.43 1.58
CA ALA A 30 6.02 -16.66 2.34
C ALA A 30 5.95 -16.44 3.87
N ALA A 31 6.46 -15.31 4.37
CA ALA A 31 6.42 -14.95 5.78
C ALA A 31 5.01 -14.52 6.27
N GLY A 32 4.16 -14.10 5.34
CA GLY A 32 2.74 -13.83 5.57
C GLY A 32 2.43 -12.52 6.31
N VAL A 33 1.16 -12.38 6.70
CA VAL A 33 0.57 -11.11 7.18
C VAL A 33 1.35 -10.47 8.32
N ALA A 34 1.85 -11.24 9.28
CA ALA A 34 2.56 -10.69 10.43
C ALA A 34 3.83 -9.91 10.02
N LYS A 35 4.64 -10.48 9.11
CA LYS A 35 5.88 -9.84 8.64
C LYS A 35 5.60 -8.70 7.66
N ILE A 36 4.61 -8.87 6.79
CA ILE A 36 4.21 -7.81 5.85
C ILE A 36 3.65 -6.61 6.63
N GLY A 37 2.75 -6.86 7.58
CA GLY A 37 2.13 -5.84 8.42
C GLY A 37 3.12 -5.09 9.31
N SER A 38 4.16 -5.77 9.82
CA SER A 38 5.23 -5.07 10.55
C SER A 38 5.96 -4.06 9.67
N LYS A 39 6.26 -4.43 8.41
CA LYS A 39 6.89 -3.50 7.45
C LYS A 39 5.99 -2.32 7.10
N ILE A 40 4.69 -2.56 6.85
CA ILE A 40 3.75 -1.44 6.61
C ILE A 40 3.73 -0.46 7.79
N THR A 41 3.74 -0.98 9.02
CA THR A 41 3.73 -0.13 10.22
C THR A 41 5.02 0.68 10.36
N GLU A 42 6.16 0.08 10.04
CA GLU A 42 7.48 0.73 10.04
C GLU A 42 7.51 1.87 9.02
N GLU A 43 7.24 1.59 7.74
CA GLU A 43 7.36 2.64 6.70
C GLU A 43 6.30 3.74 6.88
N ALA A 44 5.15 3.42 7.48
CA ALA A 44 4.14 4.43 7.80
C ALA A 44 4.62 5.41 8.89
N ALA A 45 5.43 4.95 9.84
CA ALA A 45 6.08 5.83 10.81
C ALA A 45 7.20 6.64 10.13
N GLU A 46 8.02 5.99 9.32
CA GLU A 46 9.13 6.63 8.61
C GLU A 46 8.64 7.72 7.62
N VAL A 47 7.51 7.51 6.93
CA VAL A 47 6.86 8.55 6.12
C VAL A 47 6.56 9.82 6.92
N VAL A 48 6.07 9.67 8.15
CA VAL A 48 5.67 10.80 9.00
C VAL A 48 6.91 11.52 9.51
N GLU A 49 7.91 10.76 9.95
CA GLU A 49 9.20 11.32 10.39
C GLU A 49 9.92 12.07 9.25
N ALA A 50 9.96 11.48 8.05
CA ALA A 50 10.54 12.08 6.86
C ALA A 50 9.82 13.37 6.43
N ALA A 51 8.50 13.45 6.65
CA ALA A 51 7.70 14.63 6.33
C ALA A 51 7.97 15.82 7.27
N ASP A 52 8.48 15.58 8.47
CA ASP A 52 8.89 16.63 9.42
C ASP A 52 10.29 17.19 9.11
N GLU A 53 11.07 16.53 8.24
CA GLU A 53 12.38 17.00 7.81
C GLU A 53 12.29 18.20 6.86
N ALA A 54 13.19 19.19 7.07
CA ALA A 54 13.20 20.42 6.29
C ALA A 54 13.97 20.29 4.96
N GLY A 55 13.51 21.06 3.96
CA GLY A 55 14.24 21.26 2.71
C GLY A 55 14.08 20.10 1.71
N GLU A 56 14.89 20.15 0.64
CA GLU A 56 14.76 19.17 -0.45
C GLU A 56 15.10 17.75 -0.01
N ALA A 57 16.00 17.58 0.96
CA ALA A 57 16.33 16.27 1.51
C ALA A 57 15.11 15.58 2.13
N GLY A 58 14.40 16.27 3.04
CA GLY A 58 13.17 15.75 3.65
C GLY A 58 12.07 15.47 2.62
N ARG A 59 11.95 16.33 1.60
CA ARG A 59 11.02 16.09 0.48
C ARG A 59 11.32 14.78 -0.27
N GLN A 60 12.60 14.52 -0.58
CA GLN A 60 12.99 13.28 -1.27
C GLN A 60 12.83 12.05 -0.36
N HIS A 61 13.15 12.19 0.92
CA HIS A 61 12.96 11.14 1.92
C HIS A 61 11.47 10.75 2.03
N THR A 62 10.57 11.74 2.13
CA THR A 62 9.11 11.51 2.15
C THR A 62 8.63 10.74 0.92
N ILE A 63 9.16 11.07 -0.27
CA ILE A 63 8.79 10.37 -1.52
C ILE A 63 9.25 8.90 -1.49
N ALA A 64 10.46 8.64 -0.97
CA ALA A 64 11.00 7.30 -0.84
C ALA A 64 10.12 6.45 0.08
N GLU A 65 9.85 6.93 1.29
CA GLU A 65 9.06 6.20 2.29
C GLU A 65 7.61 6.00 1.85
N ALA A 66 7.02 6.99 1.16
CA ALA A 66 5.69 6.83 0.59
C ALA A 66 5.67 5.72 -0.48
N GLY A 67 6.76 5.59 -1.24
CA GLY A 67 6.97 4.49 -2.17
C GLY A 67 7.02 3.14 -1.46
N ASP A 68 7.73 3.04 -0.34
CA ASP A 68 7.87 1.79 0.42
C ASP A 68 6.56 1.39 1.12
N VAL A 69 5.79 2.35 1.65
CA VAL A 69 4.43 2.12 2.13
C VAL A 69 3.55 1.51 1.03
N ILE A 70 3.56 2.10 -0.17
CA ILE A 70 2.77 1.60 -1.32
C ILE A 70 3.24 0.20 -1.71
N TYR A 71 4.55 -0.03 -1.80
CA TYR A 71 5.12 -1.33 -2.12
C TYR A 71 4.66 -2.41 -1.14
N HIS A 72 4.82 -2.18 0.16
CA HIS A 72 4.44 -3.14 1.18
C HIS A 72 2.93 -3.37 1.25
N LEU A 73 2.12 -2.34 1.03
CA LEU A 73 0.68 -2.48 0.87
C LEU A 73 0.34 -3.39 -0.32
N MET A 74 0.94 -3.18 -1.49
CA MET A 74 0.68 -4.02 -2.67
C MET A 74 1.09 -5.49 -2.45
N VAL A 75 2.16 -5.75 -1.71
CA VAL A 75 2.53 -7.12 -1.31
C VAL A 75 1.48 -7.74 -0.40
N LEU A 76 0.91 -6.98 0.55
CA LEU A 76 -0.18 -7.44 1.40
C LEU A 76 -1.44 -7.78 0.58
N LEU A 77 -1.81 -6.91 -0.36
CA LEU A 77 -2.96 -7.13 -1.25
C LEU A 77 -2.78 -8.43 -2.04
N ALA A 78 -1.62 -8.64 -2.66
CA ALA A 78 -1.32 -9.87 -3.38
C ALA A 78 -1.35 -11.12 -2.48
N HIS A 79 -0.87 -11.03 -1.25
CA HIS A 79 -0.97 -12.12 -0.26
C HIS A 79 -2.43 -12.44 0.09
N ARG A 80 -3.30 -11.42 0.09
CA ARG A 80 -4.74 -11.54 0.37
C ARG A 80 -5.61 -11.77 -0.86
N GLU A 81 -5.02 -11.90 -2.04
CA GLU A 81 -5.71 -12.10 -3.31
C GLU A 81 -6.63 -10.94 -3.69
N ILE A 82 -6.23 -9.72 -3.32
CA ILE A 82 -6.93 -8.48 -3.66
C ILE A 82 -6.16 -7.77 -4.77
N THR A 83 -6.87 -7.34 -5.80
CA THR A 83 -6.30 -6.61 -6.94
C THR A 83 -6.20 -5.11 -6.66
N LEU A 84 -5.30 -4.42 -7.35
CA LEU A 84 -5.21 -2.96 -7.34
C LEU A 84 -6.52 -2.33 -7.85
N GLU A 85 -7.16 -2.94 -8.84
CA GLU A 85 -8.46 -2.50 -9.38
C GLU A 85 -9.56 -2.46 -8.30
N GLU A 86 -9.63 -3.47 -7.42
CA GLU A 86 -10.58 -3.47 -6.30
C GLU A 86 -10.34 -2.32 -5.32
N VAL A 87 -9.08 -1.95 -5.07
CA VAL A 87 -8.73 -0.81 -4.22
C VAL A 87 -9.03 0.51 -4.91
N GLU A 88 -8.72 0.64 -6.21
CA GLU A 88 -9.06 1.80 -7.02
C GLU A 88 -10.58 2.01 -7.07
N ALA A 89 -11.37 0.93 -7.17
CA ALA A 89 -12.83 1.00 -7.12
C ALA A 89 -13.35 1.54 -5.77
N GLU A 90 -12.76 1.12 -4.65
CA GLU A 90 -13.10 1.67 -3.33
C GLU A 90 -12.72 3.15 -3.20
N ILE A 91 -11.57 3.56 -3.75
CA ILE A 91 -11.19 4.98 -3.79
C ILE A 91 -12.17 5.77 -4.67
N ALA A 92 -12.54 5.24 -5.83
CA ALA A 92 -13.53 5.85 -6.73
C ALA A 92 -14.89 6.05 -6.05
N ARG A 93 -15.34 5.05 -5.28
CA ARG A 93 -16.56 5.13 -4.47
C ARG A 93 -16.52 6.31 -3.49
N ARG A 94 -15.36 6.62 -2.89
CA ARG A 94 -15.18 7.75 -1.98
C ARG A 94 -15.17 9.11 -2.67
N PHE A 95 -14.78 9.19 -3.96
CA PHE A 95 -14.94 10.44 -4.70
C PHE A 95 -16.41 10.79 -4.96
N GLY A 96 -17.29 9.78 -5.09
CA GLY A 96 -18.73 9.96 -5.29
C GLY A 96 -19.52 10.25 -4.01
N MET A 97 -18.91 10.11 -2.83
CA MET A 97 -19.48 10.48 -1.55
C MET A 97 -18.66 11.64 -1.00
N SER A 98 -19.17 12.87 -1.03
CA SER A 98 -18.44 13.94 -0.34
C SER A 98 -18.34 13.58 1.15
N GLY A 99 -17.20 13.87 1.79
CA GLY A 99 -17.00 13.56 3.21
C GLY A 99 -18.00 14.23 4.17
N LEU A 100 -18.82 15.16 3.65
CA LEU A 100 -19.95 15.77 4.35
C LEU A 100 -21.22 14.92 4.25
N GLU A 101 -21.49 14.30 3.09
CA GLU A 101 -22.64 13.41 2.89
C GLU A 101 -22.48 12.10 3.68
N GLU A 102 -21.26 11.55 3.76
CA GLU A 102 -21.00 10.34 4.55
C GLU A 102 -21.19 10.58 6.07
N LYS A 103 -20.80 11.77 6.57
CA LYS A 103 -21.06 12.16 7.97
C LYS A 103 -22.56 12.39 8.23
N ALA A 104 -23.25 13.09 7.34
CA ALA A 104 -24.70 13.30 7.46
C ALA A 104 -25.50 12.00 7.43
N SER A 105 -25.05 11.00 6.66
CA SER A 105 -25.66 9.67 6.59
C SER A 105 -25.49 8.85 7.87
N ARG A 106 -24.43 9.12 8.65
CA ARG A 106 -24.14 8.45 9.93
C ARG A 106 -24.92 9.06 11.10
N ASP A 107 -25.16 10.37 11.06
CA ASP A 107 -25.86 11.10 12.14
C ASP A 107 -27.39 11.16 11.95
N GLY A 108 -27.91 10.89 10.75
CA GLY A 108 -29.36 10.89 10.45
C GLY A 108 -30.07 9.55 10.69
N GLY A 109 -29.36 8.51 11.11
CA GLY A 109 -29.87 7.17 11.36
C GLY A 109 -30.02 6.84 12.84
N ASN A 110 -30.79 7.65 13.59
CA ASN A 110 -31.28 7.29 14.93
C ASN A 110 -32.76 7.63 15.09
#